data_AF-A0A820JX34-F1
#
_entry.id   AF-A0A820JX34-F1
#
_cell.length_a   1.000
_cell.length_b   1.000
_cell.length_c   1.000
_cell.angle_alpha   90.00
_cell.angle_beta   90.00
_cell.angle_gamma   90.00
#
_symmetry.space_group_name_H-M   'P 1'
#
loop_
_entity.id
_entity.type
_entity.pdbx_description
1 polymer ?
#
loop_
_entity_poly.entity_id
_entity_poly.type
_entity_poly.pdbx_seq_one_letter_code
_entity_poly.pdbx_strand_id
1 'polypeptide(L)'
;KAFHPFGLAICSNEKTKDFEFIFNCIQIGLKKINKDLLKPTALICDAADAIKNGFKNVFGNSYNQIMCWAHMKRNVENLISHINDKDIAKEILEDIEMLQLSNSTIIFKLVSTLFMKKWKLHNKQTDQSILDFLNYFDNEWLKSNAGWYEGLQLYVPTSNIVNNWSIERDTSSINVKLFVTEPTISLKLWTLSYQWAKSTKDITCVPNDSSKKYYIPARDLQSITQANLDKYKNKKWTTFNQFKKSFDIWCIELENDSDWKKFKCNCPAFLKNYLCKHVVGMAIRLKYCKPPAAAKTVPIGEKRKRGRPTKAKPALLLQ
;
A
#
# COMPACT_ATOMS: atom_id res chain seq x y z
N LYS A 1 5.11 -9.91 0.92
CA LYS A 1 4.96 -10.79 2.11
C LYS A 1 3.49 -11.18 2.23
N ALA A 2 3.18 -12.44 2.51
CA ALA A 2 1.83 -12.83 2.85
C ALA A 2 1.59 -12.58 4.34
N PHE A 3 0.40 -12.08 4.69
CA PHE A 3 -0.03 -12.03 6.08
C PHE A 3 -0.52 -13.41 6.50
N HIS A 4 -0.02 -13.90 7.62
CA HIS A 4 -0.37 -15.19 8.18
C HIS A 4 -0.96 -14.97 9.56
N PRO A 5 -2.27 -15.19 9.76
CA PRO A 5 -2.78 -15.27 11.12
C PRO A 5 -2.16 -16.52 11.75
N PHE A 6 -1.77 -16.36 13.01
CA PHE A 6 -1.11 -17.41 13.78
C PHE A 6 -1.82 -17.66 15.11
N GLY A 7 -2.91 -16.94 15.38
CA GLY A 7 -3.72 -17.08 16.58
C GLY A 7 -5.08 -16.42 16.40
N LEU A 8 -6.06 -16.94 17.14
CA LEU A 8 -7.39 -16.35 17.33
C LEU A 8 -7.62 -16.30 18.84
N ALA A 9 -8.12 -15.17 19.32
CA ALA A 9 -8.54 -15.00 20.70
C ALA A 9 -10.02 -14.65 20.73
N ILE A 10 -10.76 -15.29 21.62
CA ILE A 10 -12.13 -14.96 21.94
C ILE A 10 -12.11 -14.38 23.34
N CYS A 11 -12.43 -13.11 23.46
CA CYS A 11 -12.34 -12.38 24.72
C CYS A 11 -13.73 -11.85 25.09
N SER A 12 -14.09 -11.97 26.37
CA SER A 12 -15.30 -11.36 26.92
C SER A 12 -15.12 -9.87 27.20
N ASN A 13 -13.87 -9.39 27.26
CA ASN A 13 -13.50 -8.01 27.50
C ASN A 13 -12.30 -7.62 26.61
N GLU A 14 -12.07 -6.31 26.46
CA GLU A 14 -10.93 -5.75 25.72
C GLU A 14 -10.06 -4.87 26.63
N LYS A 15 -9.65 -5.39 27.79
CA LYS A 15 -8.78 -4.67 28.75
C LYS A 15 -7.31 -5.00 28.50
N THR A 16 -6.42 -4.17 29.05
CA THR A 16 -4.96 -4.36 28.95
C THR A 16 -4.52 -5.77 29.34
N LYS A 17 -5.07 -6.34 30.42
CA LYS A 17 -4.72 -7.69 30.89
C LYS A 17 -5.13 -8.78 29.90
N ASP A 18 -6.23 -8.61 29.18
CA ASP A 18 -6.69 -9.56 28.18
C ASP A 18 -5.70 -9.62 27.01
N PHE A 19 -5.27 -8.45 26.51
CA PHE A 19 -4.26 -8.38 25.45
C PHE A 19 -2.88 -8.85 25.91
N GLU A 20 -2.47 -8.51 27.14
CA GLU A 20 -1.23 -9.02 27.73
C GLU A 20 -1.23 -10.56 27.79
N PHE A 21 -2.34 -11.17 28.19
CA PHE A 21 -2.51 -12.62 28.16
C PHE A 21 -2.35 -13.18 26.74
N ILE A 22 -3.06 -12.60 25.76
CA ILE A 22 -2.97 -13.03 24.35
C ILE A 22 -1.52 -12.98 23.86
N PHE A 23 -0.81 -11.88 24.11
CA PHE A 23 0.57 -11.72 23.67
C PHE A 23 1.54 -12.68 24.37
N ASN A 24 1.35 -12.94 25.66
CA ASN A 24 2.12 -13.95 26.39
C ASN A 24 1.89 -15.36 25.86
N CYS A 25 0.64 -15.70 25.46
CA CYS A 25 0.35 -16.99 24.83
C CYS A 25 1.18 -17.22 23.56
N ILE A 26 1.48 -16.16 22.79
CA ILE A 26 2.36 -16.24 21.62
C ILE A 26 3.77 -16.65 22.04
N GLN A 27 4.35 -15.99 23.04
CA GLN A 27 5.68 -16.31 23.55
C GLN A 27 5.76 -17.74 24.10
N ILE A 28 4.73 -18.16 24.85
CA ILE A 28 4.61 -19.53 25.37
C ILE A 28 4.54 -20.55 24.22
N GLY A 29 3.74 -20.27 23.19
CA GLY A 29 3.64 -21.10 21.99
C GLY A 29 4.98 -21.28 21.30
N LEU A 30 5.73 -20.19 21.10
CA LEU A 30 7.07 -20.23 20.50
C LEU A 30 8.07 -21.05 21.32
N LYS A 31 8.07 -20.88 22.65
CA LYS A 31 8.90 -21.70 23.55
C LYS A 31 8.58 -23.19 23.42
N LYS A 32 7.29 -23.56 23.36
CA LYS A 32 6.85 -24.96 23.24
C LYS A 32 7.32 -25.64 21.95
N ILE A 33 7.55 -24.87 20.89
CA ILE A 33 8.06 -25.40 19.61
C ILE A 33 9.57 -25.15 19.42
N ASN A 34 10.30 -24.87 20.52
CA ASN A 34 11.74 -24.59 20.53
C ASN A 34 12.14 -23.49 19.52
N LYS A 35 11.33 -22.43 19.41
CA LYS A 35 11.62 -21.24 18.62
C LYS A 35 11.99 -20.07 19.51
N ASP A 36 12.80 -19.17 18.96
CA ASP A 36 13.16 -17.93 19.62
C ASP A 36 11.92 -17.09 19.96
N LEU A 37 12.03 -16.34 21.06
CA LEU A 37 10.98 -15.40 21.47
C LEU A 37 10.77 -14.33 20.41
N LEU A 38 9.51 -14.00 20.18
CA LEU A 38 9.15 -12.96 19.25
C LEU A 38 9.65 -11.61 19.78
N LYS A 39 10.36 -10.88 18.92
CA LYS A 39 10.79 -9.49 19.15
C LYS A 39 10.21 -8.62 18.03
N PRO A 40 8.91 -8.27 18.11
CA PRO A 40 8.29 -7.53 17.04
C PRO A 40 8.87 -6.11 16.98
N THR A 41 9.12 -5.63 15.77
CA THR A 41 9.60 -4.26 15.53
C THR A 41 8.47 -3.26 15.29
N ALA A 42 7.23 -3.75 15.15
CA ALA A 42 6.07 -2.93 14.90
C ALA A 42 4.78 -3.57 15.44
N LEU A 43 3.83 -2.73 15.85
CA LEU A 43 2.47 -3.09 16.23
C LEU A 43 1.50 -2.32 15.33
N ILE A 44 0.67 -3.03 14.57
CA ILE A 44 -0.50 -2.44 13.90
C ILE A 44 -1.74 -2.69 14.75
N CYS A 45 -2.43 -1.61 15.13
CA CYS A 45 -3.71 -1.70 15.84
C CYS A 45 -4.62 -0.51 15.47
N ASP A 46 -5.82 -0.50 16.04
CA ASP A 46 -6.87 0.51 15.89
C ASP A 46 -6.73 1.69 16.88
N ALA A 47 -5.57 1.87 17.50
CA ALA A 47 -5.29 2.83 18.57
C ALA A 47 -5.93 2.53 19.94
N ALA A 48 -6.55 1.37 20.16
CA ALA A 48 -7.00 1.02 21.51
C ALA A 48 -5.83 0.98 22.50
N ASP A 49 -5.91 1.78 23.57
CA ASP A 49 -4.86 1.86 24.59
C ASP A 49 -4.67 0.54 25.32
N ALA A 50 -5.73 -0.24 25.47
CA ALA A 50 -5.68 -1.59 26.01
C ALA A 50 -4.70 -2.49 25.25
N ILE A 51 -4.74 -2.45 23.91
CA ILE A 51 -3.85 -3.22 23.03
C ILE A 51 -2.41 -2.72 23.17
N LYS A 52 -2.20 -1.39 23.10
CA LYS A 52 -0.87 -0.78 23.20
C LYS A 52 -0.20 -1.15 24.51
N ASN A 53 -0.92 -0.99 25.62
CA ASN A 53 -0.41 -1.28 26.96
C ASN A 53 -0.12 -2.77 27.14
N GLY A 54 -1.02 -3.65 26.69
CA GLY A 54 -0.80 -5.09 26.78
C GLY A 54 0.41 -5.53 25.95
N PHE A 55 0.58 -4.97 24.75
CA PHE A 55 1.71 -5.24 23.89
C PHE A 55 3.03 -4.77 24.52
N LYS A 56 3.03 -3.53 25.05
CA LYS A 56 4.16 -2.94 25.76
C LYS A 56 4.59 -3.76 26.97
N ASN A 57 3.63 -4.29 27.74
CA ASN A 57 3.92 -5.12 28.91
C ASN A 57 4.67 -6.41 28.54
N VAL A 58 4.39 -6.98 27.37
CA VAL A 58 5.00 -8.26 26.93
C VAL A 58 6.26 -8.07 26.10
N PHE A 59 6.26 -7.12 25.16
CA PHE A 59 7.34 -6.96 24.18
C PHE A 59 8.22 -5.73 24.42
N GLY A 60 7.92 -4.91 25.42
CA GLY A 60 8.66 -3.70 25.76
C GLY A 60 8.28 -2.49 24.90
N ASN A 61 9.11 -1.43 24.93
CA ASN A 61 8.82 -0.15 24.28
C ASN A 61 9.49 0.02 22.89
N SER A 62 10.34 -0.90 22.47
CA SER A 62 11.18 -0.76 21.29
C SER A 62 10.48 -1.22 20.01
N TYR A 63 9.35 -0.59 19.67
CA TYR A 63 8.58 -0.91 18.48
C TYR A 63 7.93 0.35 17.86
N ASN A 64 7.67 0.28 16.56
CA ASN A 64 6.87 1.28 15.86
C ASN A 64 5.39 1.01 16.07
N GLN A 65 4.66 1.94 16.68
CA GLN A 65 3.21 1.89 16.74
C GLN A 65 2.63 2.44 15.43
N ILE A 66 1.92 1.59 14.72
CA ILE A 66 1.35 1.89 13.42
C ILE A 66 -0.17 1.88 13.55
N MET A 67 -0.79 2.92 13.01
CA MET A 67 -2.23 3.04 12.93
C MET A 67 -2.75 2.27 11.74
N CYS A 68 -3.72 1.39 11.99
CA CYS A 68 -4.38 0.64 10.95
C CYS A 68 -5.10 1.58 9.99
N TRP A 69 -4.58 1.72 8.77
CA TRP A 69 -5.17 2.56 7.73
C TRP A 69 -6.65 2.22 7.47
N ALA A 70 -7.02 0.95 7.45
CA ALA A 70 -8.42 0.56 7.23
C ALA A 70 -9.36 1.02 8.36
N HIS A 71 -8.90 1.08 9.60
CA HIS A 71 -9.68 1.64 10.71
C HIS A 71 -9.74 3.17 10.62
N MET A 72 -8.59 3.82 10.41
CA MET A 72 -8.53 5.26 10.24
C MET A 72 -9.42 5.75 9.11
N LYS A 73 -9.31 5.11 7.93
CA LYS A 73 -10.09 5.44 6.75
C LYS A 73 -11.59 5.31 7.00
N ARG A 74 -12.05 4.24 7.65
CA ARG A 74 -13.47 4.06 7.99
C ARG A 74 -13.98 5.18 8.89
N ASN A 75 -13.22 5.57 9.90
CA ASN A 75 -13.60 6.67 10.79
C ASN A 75 -13.64 8.01 10.05
N VAL A 76 -12.67 8.27 9.17
CA VAL A 76 -12.66 9.45 8.30
C VAL A 76 -13.83 9.43 7.33
N GLU A 77 -14.11 8.32 6.65
CA GLU A 77 -15.24 8.18 5.71
C GLU A 77 -16.58 8.39 6.40
N ASN A 78 -16.74 7.93 7.64
CA ASN A 78 -17.93 8.20 8.44
C ASN A 78 -18.08 9.70 8.70
N LEU A 79 -17.03 10.38 9.17
CA LEU A 79 -17.13 11.80 9.50
C LEU A 79 -17.26 12.70 8.27
N ILE A 80 -16.53 12.39 7.20
CA ILE A 80 -16.58 13.13 5.94
C ILE A 80 -17.96 13.02 5.27
N SER A 81 -18.70 11.95 5.55
CA SER A 81 -20.07 11.77 5.04
C SER A 81 -21.04 12.83 5.58
N HIS A 82 -20.69 13.50 6.69
CA HIS A 82 -21.48 14.59 7.28
C HIS A 82 -21.14 15.97 6.71
N ILE A 83 -20.11 16.09 5.85
CA ILE A 83 -19.84 17.34 5.13
C ILE A 83 -20.99 17.61 4.14
N ASN A 84 -21.48 18.84 4.12
CA ASN A 84 -22.62 19.23 3.28
C ASN A 84 -22.31 19.09 1.78
N ASP A 85 -21.19 19.67 1.35
CA ASP A 85 -20.72 19.59 -0.03
C ASP A 85 -20.03 18.24 -0.29
N LYS A 86 -20.69 17.38 -1.07
CA LYS A 86 -20.21 16.04 -1.37
C LYS A 86 -19.04 16.01 -2.36
N ASP A 87 -18.92 17.01 -3.23
CA ASP A 87 -17.80 17.09 -4.17
C ASP A 87 -16.53 17.49 -3.41
N ILE A 88 -16.64 18.45 -2.49
CA ILE A 88 -15.56 18.80 -1.56
C ILE A 88 -15.20 17.61 -0.67
N ALA A 89 -16.19 16.93 -0.08
CA ALA A 89 -15.96 15.75 0.76
C ALA A 89 -15.15 14.67 0.02
N LYS A 90 -15.50 14.42 -1.26
CA LYS A 90 -14.77 13.49 -2.12
C LYS A 90 -13.34 13.95 -2.38
N GLU A 91 -13.12 15.21 -2.71
CA GLU A 91 -11.76 15.72 -2.97
C GLU A 91 -10.89 15.69 -1.70
N ILE A 92 -11.45 15.99 -0.53
CA ILE A 92 -10.75 15.85 0.76
C ILE A 92 -10.33 14.39 0.96
N LEU A 93 -11.22 13.43 0.73
CA LEU A 93 -10.91 12.01 0.86
C LEU A 93 -9.79 11.59 -0.08
N GLU A 94 -9.86 11.99 -1.36
CA GLU A 94 -8.81 11.73 -2.35
C GLU A 94 -7.46 12.33 -1.92
N ASP A 95 -7.46 13.54 -1.35
CA ASP A 95 -6.26 14.16 -0.81
C ASP A 95 -5.70 13.40 0.41
N ILE A 96 -6.55 12.86 1.29
CA ILE A 96 -6.13 12.02 2.42
C ILE A 96 -5.51 10.71 1.91
N GLU A 97 -6.08 10.10 0.88
CA GLU A 97 -5.49 8.92 0.22
C GLU A 97 -4.13 9.23 -0.40
N MET A 98 -3.91 10.46 -0.90
CA MET A 98 -2.61 10.90 -1.38
C MET A 98 -1.63 11.17 -0.23
N LEU A 99 -2.09 11.76 0.88
CA LEU A 99 -1.30 11.99 2.08
C LEU A 99 -0.77 10.67 2.68
N GLN A 100 -1.59 9.61 2.61
CA GLN A 100 -1.23 8.24 3.05
C GLN A 100 0.02 7.69 2.36
N LEU A 101 0.26 8.09 1.12
CA LEU A 101 1.39 7.64 0.30
C LEU A 101 2.72 8.32 0.68
N SER A 102 2.73 9.18 1.69
CA SER A 102 3.97 9.76 2.22
C SER A 102 4.94 8.65 2.60
N ASN A 103 6.17 8.72 2.07
CA ASN A 103 7.16 7.65 2.20
C ASN A 103 8.19 7.89 3.32
N SER A 104 8.04 8.96 4.11
CA SER A 104 8.83 9.23 5.31
C SER A 104 8.08 10.13 6.27
N THR A 105 8.49 10.12 7.53
CA THR A 105 7.93 10.99 8.58
C THR A 105 8.09 12.47 8.26
N ILE A 106 9.23 12.87 7.70
CA ILE A 106 9.51 14.26 7.32
C ILE A 106 8.53 14.72 6.24
N ILE A 107 8.35 13.90 5.21
CA ILE A 107 7.42 14.17 4.11
C ILE A 107 5.98 14.20 4.64
N PHE A 108 5.59 13.23 5.47
CA PHE A 108 4.25 13.18 6.03
C PHE A 108 3.91 14.44 6.84
N LYS A 109 4.81 14.90 7.72
CA LYS A 109 4.62 16.12 8.51
C LYS A 109 4.49 17.38 7.64
N LEU A 110 5.37 17.52 6.65
CA LEU A 110 5.33 18.63 5.70
C LEU A 110 4.01 18.64 4.93
N VAL A 111 3.65 17.51 4.35
CA VAL A 111 2.47 17.38 3.49
C VAL A 111 1.17 17.51 4.31
N SER A 112 1.14 17.03 5.55
CA SER A 112 0.03 17.26 6.47
C SER A 112 -0.20 18.76 6.73
N THR A 113 0.88 19.53 6.91
CA THR A 113 0.79 20.99 7.06
C THR A 113 0.23 21.64 5.79
N LEU A 114 0.70 21.21 4.61
CA LEU A 114 0.20 21.70 3.33
C LEU A 114 -1.26 21.33 3.06
N PHE A 115 -1.69 20.14 3.49
CA PHE A 115 -3.06 19.67 3.44
C PHE A 115 -3.98 20.57 4.28
N MET A 116 -3.62 20.78 5.55
CA MET A 116 -4.38 21.65 6.44
C MET A 116 -4.46 23.08 5.91
N LYS A 117 -3.34 23.60 5.38
CA LYS A 117 -3.32 24.93 4.74
C LYS A 117 -4.26 25.00 3.53
N LYS A 118 -4.27 23.99 2.66
CA LYS A 118 -5.15 23.93 1.48
C LYS A 118 -6.61 24.03 1.91
N TRP A 119 -7.05 23.14 2.79
CA TRP A 119 -8.47 23.02 3.12
C TRP A 119 -8.98 24.13 4.03
N LYS A 120 -8.14 24.68 4.91
CA LYS A 120 -8.46 25.93 5.64
C LYS A 120 -8.62 27.12 4.70
N LEU A 121 -7.76 27.25 3.68
CA LEU A 121 -7.86 28.33 2.69
C LEU A 121 -9.05 28.14 1.74
N HIS A 122 -9.41 26.90 1.42
CA HIS A 122 -10.56 26.58 0.57
C HIS A 122 -11.88 26.92 1.26
N ASN A 123 -11.98 26.70 2.57
CA ASN A 123 -13.18 26.97 3.34
C ASN A 123 -13.42 28.46 3.63
N LYS A 124 -13.32 29.32 2.61
CA LYS A 124 -13.52 30.78 2.70
C LYS A 124 -14.94 31.16 3.16
N GLN A 125 -15.90 30.28 2.93
CA GLN A 125 -17.31 30.47 3.29
C GLN A 125 -17.62 29.99 4.72
N THR A 126 -16.61 29.56 5.49
CA THR A 126 -16.77 29.09 6.87
C THR A 126 -17.87 28.02 7.01
N ASP A 127 -17.86 27.02 6.12
CA ASP A 127 -18.72 25.84 6.31
C ASP A 127 -18.28 25.13 7.59
N GLN A 128 -19.16 25.13 8.59
CA GLN A 128 -18.91 24.55 9.89
C GLN A 128 -18.63 23.05 9.80
N SER A 129 -19.30 22.32 8.90
CA SER A 129 -19.08 20.89 8.71
C SER A 129 -17.65 20.58 8.25
N ILE A 130 -17.07 21.44 7.41
CA ILE A 130 -15.67 21.33 6.98
C ILE A 130 -14.73 21.70 8.12
N LEU A 131 -15.03 22.75 8.90
CA LEU A 131 -14.20 23.13 10.06
C LEU A 131 -14.16 22.03 11.11
N ASP A 132 -15.31 21.46 11.45
CA ASP A 132 -15.44 20.38 12.43
C ASP A 132 -14.66 19.16 11.98
N PHE A 133 -14.79 18.78 10.70
CA PHE A 133 -14.00 17.71 10.10
C PHE A 133 -12.49 17.99 10.19
N LEU A 134 -12.03 19.18 9.81
CA LEU A 134 -10.61 19.53 9.83
C LEU A 134 -10.04 19.55 11.25
N ASN A 135 -10.80 20.06 12.23
CA ASN A 135 -10.40 20.07 13.63
C ASN A 135 -10.29 18.66 14.20
N TYR A 136 -11.28 17.81 13.91
CA TYR A 136 -11.23 16.39 14.24
C TYR A 136 -10.01 15.73 13.60
N PHE A 137 -9.83 15.90 12.28
CA PHE A 137 -8.76 15.23 11.54
C PHE A 137 -7.37 15.63 12.05
N ASP A 138 -7.17 16.92 12.36
CA ASP A 138 -5.91 17.42 12.92
C ASP A 138 -5.63 16.80 14.31
N ASN A 139 -6.59 16.86 15.22
CA ASN A 139 -6.41 16.38 16.59
C ASN A 139 -6.30 14.86 16.68
N GLU A 140 -7.19 14.15 15.98
CA GLU A 140 -7.26 12.69 16.05
C GLU A 140 -6.16 12.07 15.19
N TRP A 141 -6.06 12.45 13.92
CA TRP A 141 -5.29 11.70 12.93
C TRP A 141 -3.95 12.31 12.54
N LEU A 142 -3.68 13.58 12.87
CA LEU A 142 -2.38 14.21 12.60
C LEU A 142 -1.54 14.39 13.88
N LYS A 143 -2.18 14.60 15.04
CA LYS A 143 -1.49 14.76 16.33
C LYS A 143 -1.46 13.48 17.15
N SER A 144 -2.64 12.90 17.44
CA SER A 144 -2.74 11.77 18.38
C SER A 144 -2.36 10.45 17.73
N ASN A 145 -2.90 10.18 16.54
CA ASN A 145 -2.81 8.89 15.85
C ASN A 145 -2.18 9.03 14.46
N ALA A 146 -1.06 9.74 14.34
CA ALA A 146 -0.38 10.08 13.07
C ALA A 146 0.22 8.89 12.28
N GLY A 147 0.14 7.67 12.80
CA GLY A 147 0.94 6.53 12.34
C GLY A 147 0.38 5.71 11.17
N TRP A 148 -0.37 6.31 10.24
CA TRP A 148 -1.14 5.58 9.21
C TRP A 148 -0.59 5.70 7.77
N TYR A 149 0.55 6.37 7.58
CA TYR A 149 1.19 6.56 6.28
C TYR A 149 2.20 5.44 5.95
N GLU A 150 2.37 5.14 4.66
CA GLU A 150 3.19 4.01 4.18
C GLU A 150 4.67 4.10 4.62
N GLY A 151 5.19 5.33 4.71
CA GLY A 151 6.56 5.61 5.10
C GLY A 151 6.93 5.35 6.55
N LEU A 152 5.96 5.13 7.45
CA LEU A 152 6.26 4.89 8.87
C LEU A 152 6.88 3.50 9.06
N GLN A 153 6.33 2.52 8.36
CA GLN A 153 6.86 1.18 8.32
C GLN A 153 6.61 0.61 6.94
N LEU A 154 7.62 0.78 6.10
CA LEU A 154 7.61 0.17 4.78
C LEU A 154 7.40 -1.35 4.92
N TYR A 155 6.71 -1.93 3.95
CA TYR A 155 6.52 -3.38 3.83
C TYR A 155 5.51 -4.02 4.78
N VAL A 156 4.68 -3.22 5.48
CA VAL A 156 3.58 -3.76 6.27
C VAL A 156 2.24 -3.45 5.61
N PRO A 157 1.44 -4.47 5.28
CA PRO A 157 0.25 -4.27 4.47
C PRO A 157 -0.82 -3.45 5.21
N THR A 158 -1.35 -2.43 4.53
CA THR A 158 -2.24 -1.40 5.07
C THR A 158 -3.74 -1.65 4.81
N SER A 159 -4.12 -2.80 4.24
CA SER A 159 -5.48 -3.04 3.70
C SER A 159 -6.30 -4.12 4.47
N ASN A 160 -7.53 -4.39 4.00
CA ASN A 160 -8.55 -5.34 4.51
C ASN A 160 -8.10 -6.82 4.52
N ILE A 161 -6.92 -7.09 5.07
CA ILE A 161 -6.28 -8.40 5.08
C ILE A 161 -7.16 -9.42 5.80
N VAL A 162 -7.72 -9.05 6.94
CA VAL A 162 -8.57 -9.94 7.75
C VAL A 162 -9.80 -10.38 6.97
N ASN A 163 -10.47 -9.45 6.28
CA ASN A 163 -11.67 -9.73 5.48
C ASN A 163 -11.35 -10.59 4.24
N ASN A 164 -10.24 -10.30 3.54
CA ASN A 164 -9.84 -11.14 2.41
C ASN A 164 -9.45 -12.56 2.86
N TRP A 165 -8.91 -12.71 4.07
CA TRP A 165 -8.44 -14.00 4.58
C TRP A 165 -9.60 -14.94 4.96
N SER A 166 -10.66 -14.43 5.59
CA SER A 166 -11.83 -15.23 5.97
C SER A 166 -12.51 -15.90 4.76
N ILE A 167 -12.46 -15.26 3.60
CA ILE A 167 -13.08 -15.75 2.36
C ILE A 167 -12.13 -16.69 1.58
N GLU A 168 -10.84 -16.36 1.51
CA GLU A 168 -9.90 -17.03 0.60
C GLU A 168 -9.30 -18.35 1.15
N ARG A 169 -9.50 -18.64 2.43
CA ARG A 169 -8.87 -19.79 3.13
C ARG A 169 -9.86 -20.83 3.64
N ASP A 170 -11.14 -20.68 3.29
CA ASP A 170 -12.12 -21.72 3.52
C ASP A 170 -11.72 -22.99 2.74
N THR A 171 -11.46 -24.07 3.45
CA THR A 171 -11.05 -25.36 2.87
C THR A 171 -12.16 -26.03 2.08
N SER A 172 -13.42 -25.63 2.31
CA SER A 172 -14.58 -26.06 1.51
C SER A 172 -14.72 -25.26 0.21
N SER A 173 -13.97 -24.16 0.04
CA SER A 173 -14.00 -23.36 -1.17
C SER A 173 -13.19 -24.01 -2.29
N ILE A 174 -13.80 -24.10 -3.47
CA ILE A 174 -13.13 -24.52 -4.72
C ILE A 174 -11.92 -23.62 -5.06
N ASN A 175 -11.88 -22.39 -4.51
CA ASN A 175 -10.82 -21.42 -4.75
C ASN A 175 -9.87 -21.24 -3.55
N VAL A 176 -9.77 -22.25 -2.67
CA VAL A 176 -8.88 -22.20 -1.51
C VAL A 176 -7.45 -21.82 -1.92
N LYS A 177 -6.91 -20.76 -1.30
CA LYS A 177 -5.51 -20.40 -1.49
C LYS A 177 -4.65 -21.24 -0.55
N LEU A 178 -3.62 -21.90 -1.08
CA LEU A 178 -2.61 -22.62 -0.30
C LEU A 178 -1.50 -21.67 0.19
N PHE A 179 -0.70 -22.12 1.15
CA PHE A 179 0.44 -21.35 1.63
C PHE A 179 1.51 -21.28 0.53
N VAL A 180 2.04 -20.08 0.30
CA VAL A 180 3.12 -19.82 -0.66
C VAL A 180 4.23 -19.05 0.05
N THR A 181 5.47 -19.48 -0.16
CA THR A 181 6.68 -18.87 0.43
C THR A 181 7.16 -17.66 -0.35
N GLU A 182 6.73 -17.52 -1.60
CA GLU A 182 7.04 -16.38 -2.46
C GLU A 182 5.79 -15.61 -2.92
N PRO A 183 5.90 -14.29 -3.20
CA PRO A 183 4.79 -13.52 -3.74
C PRO A 183 4.32 -14.10 -5.08
N THR A 184 3.10 -14.63 -5.10
CA THR A 184 2.49 -15.09 -6.36
C THR A 184 2.00 -13.88 -7.15
N ILE A 185 2.56 -13.69 -8.34
CA ILE A 185 2.14 -12.63 -9.24
C ILE A 185 0.85 -13.05 -9.92
N SER A 186 -0.24 -12.37 -9.58
CA SER A 186 -1.55 -12.70 -10.16
C SER A 186 -1.51 -12.59 -11.68
N LEU A 187 -2.30 -13.44 -12.35
CA LEU A 187 -2.40 -13.40 -13.80
C LEU A 187 -2.91 -12.04 -14.31
N LYS A 188 -3.74 -11.34 -13.53
CA LYS A 188 -4.18 -9.95 -13.81
C LYS A 188 -2.99 -9.00 -13.82
N LEU A 189 -2.13 -9.09 -12.82
CA LEU A 189 -0.93 -8.25 -12.73
C LEU A 189 0.04 -8.54 -13.87
N TRP A 190 0.28 -9.81 -14.21
CA TRP A 190 1.07 -10.19 -15.38
C TRP A 190 0.56 -9.55 -16.67
N THR A 191 -0.76 -9.57 -16.91
CA THR A 191 -1.36 -8.94 -18.10
C THR A 191 -1.14 -7.43 -18.09
N LEU A 192 -1.43 -6.74 -16.98
CA LEU A 192 -1.22 -5.29 -16.87
C LEU A 192 0.24 -4.90 -17.08
N SER A 193 1.17 -5.69 -16.55
CA SER A 193 2.61 -5.51 -16.71
C SER A 193 3.07 -5.73 -18.15
N TYR A 194 2.55 -6.75 -18.82
CA TYR A 194 2.88 -7.02 -20.22
C TYR A 194 2.36 -5.92 -21.15
N GLN A 195 1.11 -5.49 -20.96
CA GLN A 195 0.53 -4.37 -21.70
C GLN A 195 1.32 -3.08 -21.46
N TRP A 196 1.68 -2.79 -20.21
CA TRP A 196 2.52 -1.64 -19.88
C TRP A 196 3.91 -1.76 -20.52
N ALA A 197 4.54 -2.93 -20.47
CA ALA A 197 5.84 -3.17 -21.09
C ALA A 197 5.81 -2.92 -22.61
N LYS A 198 4.69 -3.23 -23.27
CA LYS A 198 4.44 -2.96 -24.70
C LYS A 198 4.05 -1.52 -25.03
N SER A 199 3.69 -0.70 -24.04
CA SER A 199 3.28 0.68 -24.29
C SER A 199 4.43 1.51 -24.89
N THR A 200 4.09 2.58 -25.60
CA THR A 200 5.06 3.51 -26.20
C THR A 200 5.63 4.52 -25.20
N LYS A 201 5.38 4.34 -23.89
CA LYS A 201 5.92 5.25 -22.87
C LYS A 201 7.44 5.17 -22.84
N ASP A 202 8.06 6.33 -22.98
CA ASP A 202 9.50 6.50 -22.92
C ASP A 202 9.97 6.42 -21.46
N ILE A 203 11.08 5.72 -21.26
CA ILE A 203 11.69 5.53 -19.95
C ILE A 203 13.04 6.20 -19.95
N THR A 204 13.25 7.13 -19.02
CA THR A 204 14.55 7.77 -18.84
C THR A 204 15.38 6.98 -17.84
N CYS A 205 16.52 6.45 -18.27
CA CYS A 205 17.48 5.79 -17.40
C CYS A 205 18.53 6.81 -16.93
N VAL A 206 18.74 6.92 -15.62
CA VAL A 206 19.85 7.67 -15.04
C VAL A 206 20.76 6.66 -14.35
N PRO A 207 21.94 6.36 -14.90
CA PRO A 207 22.91 5.50 -14.24
C PRO A 207 23.50 6.22 -13.01
N ASN A 208 23.75 5.45 -11.96
CA ASN A 208 24.54 5.85 -10.79
C ASN A 208 25.50 4.70 -10.49
N ASP A 209 26.68 4.97 -9.95
CA ASP A 209 27.78 3.98 -9.82
C ASP A 209 27.40 2.70 -9.04
N SER A 210 26.35 2.73 -8.23
CA SER A 210 25.86 1.62 -7.40
C SER A 210 24.39 1.24 -7.57
N SER A 211 23.64 1.93 -8.44
CA SER A 211 22.22 1.62 -8.68
C SER A 211 21.74 2.22 -10.01
N LYS A 212 20.80 1.54 -10.69
CA LYS A 212 20.13 2.11 -11.87
C LYS A 212 18.76 2.64 -11.48
N LYS A 213 18.49 3.90 -11.81
CA LYS A 213 17.18 4.52 -11.62
C LYS A 213 16.49 4.73 -12.96
N TYR A 214 15.28 4.21 -13.08
CA TYR A 214 14.42 4.42 -14.25
C TYR A 214 13.24 5.29 -13.87
N TYR A 215 13.08 6.39 -14.60
CA TYR A 215 11.96 7.31 -14.43
C TYR A 215 10.91 7.02 -15.49
N ILE A 216 9.66 6.92 -15.04
CA ILE A 216 8.50 6.50 -15.83
C ILE A 216 7.43 7.58 -15.75
N PRO A 217 6.88 8.03 -16.90
CA PRO A 217 5.81 9.00 -16.90
C PRO A 217 4.50 8.33 -16.46
N ALA A 218 3.82 8.94 -15.48
CA ALA A 218 2.51 8.50 -15.03
C ALA A 218 1.39 9.10 -15.89
N ARG A 219 0.16 8.58 -15.72
CA ARG A 219 -1.05 9.07 -16.40
C ARG A 219 -0.87 9.14 -17.93
N ASP A 220 -1.30 10.22 -18.56
CA ASP A 220 -1.30 10.42 -20.01
C ASP A 220 0.05 10.93 -20.55
N LEU A 221 1.00 11.25 -19.66
CA LEU A 221 2.32 11.69 -20.07
C LEU A 221 3.06 10.55 -20.79
N GLN A 222 3.58 10.81 -21.99
CA GLN A 222 4.25 9.79 -22.82
C GLN A 222 5.75 9.74 -22.58
N SER A 223 6.38 10.87 -22.30
CA SER A 223 7.82 10.99 -22.11
C SER A 223 8.16 11.97 -20.98
N ILE A 224 9.37 11.85 -20.44
CA ILE A 224 9.88 12.73 -19.38
C ILE A 224 11.04 13.55 -19.96
N THR A 225 10.92 14.87 -19.93
CA THR A 225 12.02 15.77 -20.32
C THR A 225 13.04 15.92 -19.18
N GLN A 226 14.26 16.34 -19.50
CA GLN A 226 15.28 16.61 -18.47
C GLN A 226 14.80 17.67 -17.47
N ALA A 227 14.10 18.72 -17.93
CA ALA A 227 13.50 19.73 -17.07
C ALA A 227 12.46 19.14 -16.09
N ASN A 228 11.68 18.13 -16.52
CA ASN A 228 10.78 17.42 -15.61
C ASN A 228 11.55 16.65 -14.53
N LEU A 229 12.68 16.03 -14.87
CA LEU A 229 13.54 15.31 -13.92
C LEU A 229 14.22 16.25 -12.94
N ASP A 230 14.76 17.38 -13.39
CA ASP A 230 15.43 18.35 -12.52
C ASP A 230 14.44 18.95 -11.52
N LYS A 231 13.22 19.26 -11.98
CA LYS A 231 12.11 19.69 -11.11
C LYS A 231 11.66 18.60 -10.14
N TYR A 232 11.73 17.34 -10.54
CA TYR A 232 11.41 16.20 -9.69
C TYR A 232 12.47 15.96 -8.61
N LYS A 233 13.75 16.08 -8.95
CA LYS A 233 14.88 15.88 -8.03
C LYS A 233 15.02 17.03 -7.02
N ASN A 234 14.84 18.28 -7.47
CA ASN A 234 15.02 19.48 -6.65
C ASN A 234 13.74 19.92 -5.94
N LYS A 235 12.77 19.01 -5.78
CA LYS A 235 11.39 19.39 -5.46
C LYS A 235 11.24 19.90 -4.03
N LYS A 236 10.87 21.17 -3.89
CA LYS A 236 10.29 21.73 -2.67
C LYS A 236 8.79 21.94 -2.89
N TRP A 237 7.97 21.40 -2.01
CA TRP A 237 6.51 21.59 -2.08
C TRP A 237 6.11 22.75 -1.18
N THR A 238 5.52 23.78 -1.76
CA THR A 238 4.91 24.89 -1.02
C THR A 238 3.39 24.81 -0.99
N THR A 239 2.79 23.92 -1.78
CA THR A 239 1.36 23.63 -1.79
C THR A 239 1.09 22.14 -1.89
N PHE A 240 -0.06 21.70 -1.37
CA PHE A 240 -0.47 20.30 -1.44
C PHE A 240 -0.64 19.81 -2.89
N ASN A 241 -1.12 20.67 -3.79
CA ASN A 241 -1.26 20.33 -5.20
C ASN A 241 0.10 20.09 -5.90
N GLN A 242 1.17 20.75 -5.48
CA GLN A 242 2.53 20.44 -5.98
C GLN A 242 3.02 19.07 -5.50
N PHE A 243 2.66 18.67 -4.28
CA PHE A 243 2.91 17.33 -3.77
C PHE A 243 2.13 16.29 -4.59
N LYS A 244 0.85 16.50 -4.89
CA LYS A 244 0.07 15.61 -5.77
C LYS A 244 0.74 15.41 -7.13
N LYS A 245 1.22 16.49 -7.74
CA LYS A 245 1.99 16.47 -9.01
C LYS A 245 3.36 15.77 -8.90
N SER A 246 3.81 15.32 -7.72
CA SER A 246 4.99 14.46 -7.59
C SER A 246 4.75 13.03 -8.01
N PHE A 247 3.50 12.59 -8.00
CA PHE A 247 3.11 11.26 -8.45
C PHE A 247 2.89 11.17 -9.97
N ASP A 248 3.21 12.24 -10.71
CA ASP A 248 3.22 12.27 -12.18
C ASP A 248 4.47 11.59 -12.77
N ILE A 249 5.49 11.37 -11.95
CA ILE A 249 6.71 10.64 -12.33
C ILE A 249 6.93 9.53 -11.31
N TRP A 250 7.07 8.30 -11.81
CA TRP A 250 7.45 7.17 -10.98
C TRP A 250 8.91 6.82 -11.18
N CYS A 251 9.61 6.49 -10.10
CA CYS A 251 10.98 6.01 -10.10
C CYS A 251 10.97 4.52 -9.80
N ILE A 252 11.71 3.73 -10.58
CA ILE A 252 12.08 2.36 -10.27
C ILE A 252 13.56 2.32 -9.95
N GLU A 253 13.91 1.78 -8.79
CA GLU A 253 15.28 1.61 -8.34
C GLU A 253 15.66 0.13 -8.45
N LEU A 254 16.76 -0.11 -9.16
CA LEU A 254 17.37 -1.43 -9.29
C LEU A 254 18.62 -1.42 -8.40
N GLU A 255 18.61 -2.29 -7.40
CA GLU A 255 19.82 -2.67 -6.68
C GLU A 255 20.69 -3.52 -7.63
N ASN A 256 22.02 -3.53 -7.43
CA ASN A 256 23.01 -4.17 -8.31
C ASN A 256 22.84 -5.70 -8.53
N ASP A 257 21.79 -6.30 -7.98
CA ASP A 257 21.46 -7.71 -8.12
C ASP A 257 20.52 -7.94 -9.32
N SER A 258 20.79 -9.01 -10.06
CA SER A 258 19.95 -9.51 -11.17
C SER A 258 18.55 -9.96 -10.73
N ASP A 259 18.31 -10.08 -9.42
CA ASP A 259 17.00 -10.40 -8.88
C ASP A 259 16.02 -9.22 -8.96
N TRP A 260 15.29 -9.17 -10.07
CA TRP A 260 14.28 -8.16 -10.33
C TRP A 260 13.15 -8.11 -9.30
N LYS A 261 12.96 -9.16 -8.48
CA LYS A 261 11.98 -9.15 -7.38
C LYS A 261 12.36 -8.15 -6.28
N LYS A 262 13.62 -7.70 -6.24
CA LYS A 262 14.11 -6.67 -5.31
C LYS A 262 13.92 -5.24 -5.80
N PHE A 263 13.46 -5.05 -7.05
CA PHE A 263 13.26 -3.70 -7.59
C PHE A 263 12.21 -2.94 -6.76
N LYS A 264 12.50 -1.67 -6.49
CA LYS A 264 11.63 -0.79 -5.72
C LYS A 264 10.96 0.21 -6.64
N CYS A 265 9.70 0.57 -6.37
CA CYS A 265 9.01 1.62 -7.11
C CYS A 265 8.30 2.58 -6.15
N ASN A 266 8.22 3.85 -6.49
CA ASN A 266 7.49 4.84 -5.68
C ASN A 266 6.01 5.00 -6.08
N CYS A 267 5.49 4.16 -6.99
CA CYS A 267 4.09 4.29 -7.42
C CYS A 267 3.12 3.83 -6.31
N PRO A 268 1.87 4.35 -6.27
CA PRO A 268 0.91 4.03 -5.21
C PRO A 268 0.65 2.52 -5.05
N ALA A 269 0.57 1.79 -6.16
CA ALA A 269 0.33 0.36 -6.14
C ALA A 269 1.50 -0.42 -5.50
N PHE A 270 2.75 0.05 -5.70
CA PHE A 270 3.92 -0.55 -5.08
C PHE A 270 4.00 -0.22 -3.60
N LEU A 271 3.75 1.04 -3.22
CA LEU A 271 3.76 1.43 -1.81
C LEU A 271 2.77 0.58 -0.99
N LYS A 272 1.57 0.33 -1.54
CA LYS A 272 0.52 -0.46 -0.87
C LYS A 272 0.74 -1.97 -0.88
N ASN A 273 1.22 -2.53 -2.00
CA ASN A 273 1.24 -3.99 -2.21
C ASN A 273 2.65 -4.58 -2.31
N TYR A 274 3.67 -3.74 -2.32
CA TYR A 274 5.07 -4.09 -2.58
C TYR A 274 5.31 -4.85 -3.87
N LEU A 275 4.38 -4.70 -4.82
CA LEU A 275 4.46 -5.24 -6.15
C LEU A 275 3.53 -4.42 -7.05
N CYS A 276 4.02 -4.00 -8.21
CA CYS A 276 3.23 -3.19 -9.12
C CYS A 276 3.48 -3.57 -10.57
N LYS A 277 2.62 -3.08 -11.46
CA LYS A 277 2.73 -3.38 -12.88
C LYS A 277 4.04 -2.88 -13.48
N HIS A 278 4.62 -1.80 -12.94
CA HIS A 278 5.85 -1.17 -13.43
C HIS A 278 7.09 -1.98 -13.08
N VAL A 279 7.19 -2.54 -11.88
CA VAL A 279 8.32 -3.41 -11.49
C VAL A 279 8.35 -4.66 -12.37
N VAL A 280 7.24 -5.39 -12.43
CA VAL A 280 7.13 -6.60 -13.26
C VAL A 280 7.27 -6.24 -14.75
N GLY A 281 6.70 -5.13 -15.19
CA GLY A 281 6.80 -4.66 -16.57
C GLY A 281 8.21 -4.26 -16.97
N MET A 282 8.97 -3.63 -16.07
CA MET A 282 10.38 -3.30 -16.27
C MET A 282 11.22 -4.57 -16.36
N ALA A 283 10.96 -5.55 -15.49
CA ALA A 283 11.60 -6.85 -15.56
C ALA A 283 11.34 -7.56 -16.91
N ILE A 284 10.15 -7.39 -17.50
CA ILE A 284 9.85 -7.87 -18.85
C ILE A 284 10.68 -7.10 -19.90
N ARG A 285 10.72 -5.77 -19.86
CA ARG A 285 11.49 -4.93 -20.82
C ARG A 285 12.99 -5.25 -20.78
N LEU A 286 13.54 -5.43 -19.58
CA LEU A 286 14.94 -5.75 -19.34
C LEU A 286 15.25 -7.25 -19.48
N LYS A 287 14.26 -8.07 -19.87
CA LYS A 287 14.38 -9.53 -20.09
C LYS A 287 14.77 -10.35 -18.85
N TYR A 288 14.59 -9.82 -17.64
CA TYR A 288 14.77 -10.56 -16.38
C TYR A 288 13.67 -11.60 -16.11
N CYS A 289 12.50 -11.47 -16.75
CA CYS A 289 11.44 -12.48 -16.65
C CYS A 289 10.64 -12.61 -17.95
N LYS A 290 9.93 -13.74 -18.10
CA LYS A 290 9.02 -14.01 -19.22
C LYS A 290 7.58 -14.10 -18.69
N PRO A 291 6.63 -13.31 -19.21
CA PRO A 291 5.25 -13.39 -18.78
C PRO A 291 4.62 -14.71 -19.27
N PRO A 292 3.71 -15.31 -18.48
CA PRO A 292 3.03 -16.55 -18.86
C PRO A 292 2.20 -16.34 -20.14
N ALA A 293 2.04 -17.40 -20.95
CA ALA A 293 1.33 -17.32 -22.24
C ALA A 293 -0.08 -16.71 -22.09
N ALA A 294 -0.83 -17.13 -21.08
CA ALA A 294 -2.17 -16.62 -20.78
C ALA A 294 -2.23 -15.12 -20.42
N ALA A 295 -1.11 -14.50 -20.08
CA ALA A 295 -1.05 -13.05 -19.86
C ALA A 295 -0.94 -12.26 -21.17
N LYS A 296 -0.42 -12.89 -22.24
CA LYS A 296 -0.16 -12.28 -23.55
C LYS A 296 -1.38 -12.27 -24.47
N THR A 297 -2.37 -13.13 -24.20
CA THR A 297 -3.54 -13.35 -25.07
C THR A 297 -4.62 -12.27 -24.95
N VAL A 298 -4.50 -11.33 -24.00
CA VAL A 298 -5.47 -10.23 -23.85
C VAL A 298 -4.94 -9.01 -24.60
N PRO A 299 -5.65 -8.52 -25.64
CA PRO A 299 -5.29 -7.31 -26.35
C PRO A 299 -5.16 -6.09 -25.43
N ILE A 300 -4.39 -5.09 -25.86
CA ILE A 300 -4.24 -3.84 -25.12
C ILE A 300 -5.60 -3.13 -25.07
N GLY A 301 -6.02 -2.69 -23.88
CA GLY A 301 -7.30 -1.98 -23.69
C GLY A 301 -8.51 -2.88 -23.40
N GLU A 302 -8.39 -4.20 -23.59
CA GLU A 302 -9.49 -5.12 -23.32
C GLU A 302 -9.48 -5.66 -21.89
N LYS A 303 -10.66 -5.66 -21.25
CA LYS A 303 -10.89 -6.41 -20.01
C LYS A 303 -11.16 -7.87 -20.35
N ARG A 304 -10.66 -8.80 -19.52
CA ARG A 304 -11.09 -10.19 -19.63
C ARG A 304 -12.60 -10.29 -19.44
N LYS A 305 -13.26 -11.05 -20.33
CA LYS A 305 -14.66 -11.42 -20.15
C LYS A 305 -14.84 -12.12 -18.81
N ARG A 306 -15.95 -11.83 -18.13
CA ARG A 306 -16.32 -12.44 -16.85
C ARG A 306 -16.63 -13.92 -17.11
N GLY A 307 -16.00 -14.83 -16.36
CA GLY A 307 -16.16 -16.28 -16.53
C GLY A 307 -14.84 -17.04 -16.62
N ARG A 308 -14.92 -18.37 -16.61
CA ARG A 308 -13.76 -19.27 -16.73
C ARG A 308 -13.15 -19.13 -18.14
N PRO A 309 -11.84 -18.90 -18.29
CA PRO A 309 -11.19 -19.00 -19.59
C PRO A 309 -11.40 -20.41 -20.12
N THR A 310 -11.94 -20.53 -21.33
CA THR A 310 -12.09 -21.81 -22.03
C THR A 310 -10.68 -22.35 -22.30
N LYS A 311 -10.16 -23.18 -21.39
CA LYS A 311 -8.99 -24.02 -21.68
C LYS A 311 -9.45 -25.09 -22.65
N ALA A 312 -9.57 -24.76 -23.92
CA ALA A 312 -9.73 -25.75 -24.97
C ALA A 312 -8.37 -25.91 -25.67
N LYS A 313 -7.69 -27.02 -25.42
CA LYS A 313 -7.06 -27.74 -26.53
C LYS A 313 -7.99 -28.90 -26.83
N PRO A 314 -8.37 -29.15 -28.10
CA PRO A 314 -8.99 -30.41 -28.44
C PRO A 314 -8.07 -31.53 -27.98
N ALA A 315 -8.62 -32.49 -27.24
CA ALA A 315 -7.95 -33.74 -26.99
C ALA A 315 -7.76 -34.43 -28.35
N LEU A 316 -6.55 -34.97 -28.55
CA LEU A 316 -6.15 -35.91 -29.59
C LEU A 316 -7.23 -36.22 -30.66
N LEU A 317 -7.01 -35.78 -31.91
CA LEU A 317 -7.59 -36.50 -33.03
C LEU A 317 -6.87 -37.85 -33.09
N LEU A 318 -7.52 -38.90 -32.57
CA LEU A 318 -7.20 -40.27 -32.99
C LEU A 318 -7.52 -40.36 -34.48
N GLN A 319 -6.58 -40.92 -35.22
CA GLN A 319 -6.43 -40.88 -36.69
C GLN A 319 -7.71 -41.13 -37.48
#